data_AF-A0A328UCV7-F1
#
_entry.id   AF-A0A328UCV7-F1
#
_cell.length_a   1.000
_cell.length_b   1.000
_cell.length_c   1.000
_cell.angle_alpha   90.00
_cell.angle_beta   90.00
_cell.angle_gamma   90.00
#
_symmetry.space_group_name_H-M   'P 1'
#
loop_
_entity.id
_entity.type
_entity.pdbx_description
1 polymer ?
#
loop_
_entity_poly.entity_id
_entity_poly.type
_entity_poly.pdbx_seq_one_letter_code
_entity_poly.pdbx_strand_id
1 'polypeptide(L)' 'AYLRRMNEKIDRLEGYSHNDYMNTLKLTIMSEEIPLEERLIAGEKYVQEGGNGAIKAKYRLLQEEYEKRNGGYQHG' A
#
# COMPACT_ATOMS: atom_id res chain seq x y z
N ALA A 1 24.53 28.47 1.40
CA ALA A 1 23.26 28.77 2.12
C ALA A 1 22.02 28.42 1.29
N TYR A 2 21.90 28.88 0.04
CA TYR A 2 20.72 28.63 -0.82
C TYR A 2 20.52 27.16 -1.18
N LEU A 3 21.55 26.48 -1.69
CA LEU A 3 21.50 25.05 -2.03
C LEU A 3 21.05 24.18 -0.84
N ARG A 4 21.56 24.48 0.36
CA ARG A 4 21.16 23.76 1.59
C ARG A 4 19.66 23.90 1.87
N ARG A 5 19.11 25.11 1.76
CA ARG A 5 17.67 25.35 1.96
C ARG A 5 16.81 24.69 0.88
N MET A 6 17.32 24.58 -0.35
CA MET A 6 16.62 23.84 -1.41
C MET A 6 16.58 22.34 -1.09
N ASN A 7 17.70 21.73 -0.69
CA ASN A 7 17.73 20.33 -0.30
C ASN A 7 16.77 20.05 0.86
N GLU A 8 16.79 20.87 1.92
CA GLU A 8 15.85 20.77 3.05
C GLU A 8 14.36 20.91 2.62
N LYS A 9 14.08 21.61 1.52
CA LYS A 9 12.73 21.70 0.96
C LYS A 9 12.38 20.45 0.17
N ILE A 10 13.31 19.92 -0.63
CA ILE A 10 13.13 18.70 -1.41
C ILE A 10 12.89 17.52 -0.47
N ASP A 11 13.74 17.32 0.55
CA ASP A 11 13.60 16.22 1.51
C ASP A 11 12.22 16.23 2.21
N ARG A 12 11.71 17.43 2.53
CA ARG A 12 10.36 17.57 3.11
C ARG A 12 9.25 17.22 2.13
N LEU A 13 9.38 17.65 0.87
CA LEU A 13 8.41 17.33 -0.17
C LEU A 13 8.38 15.83 -0.48
N GLU A 14 9.55 15.19 -0.52
CA GLU A 14 9.66 13.74 -0.66
C GLU A 14 8.98 13.01 0.50
N GLY A 15 9.20 13.47 1.74
CA GLY A 15 8.54 12.92 2.92
C GLY A 15 7.01 13.06 2.88
N TYR A 16 6.48 14.22 2.47
CA TYR A 16 5.04 14.40 2.30
C TYR A 16 4.49 13.55 1.17
N SER A 17 5.17 13.52 0.03
CA SER A 17 4.76 12.70 -1.13
C SER A 17 4.72 11.21 -0.79
N HIS A 18 5.71 10.71 -0.03
CA HIS A 18 5.73 9.33 0.43
C HIS A 18 4.56 9.05 1.41
N ASN A 19 4.29 9.94 2.35
CA ASN A 19 3.16 9.79 3.27
C ASN A 19 1.81 9.77 2.55
N ASP A 20 1.63 10.66 1.56
CA ASP A 20 0.40 10.73 0.76
C ASP A 20 0.23 9.50 -0.12
N TYR A 21 1.34 9.01 -0.69
CA TYR A 21 1.35 7.74 -1.41
C TYR A 21 0.91 6.59 -0.50
N MET A 22 1.49 6.48 0.69
CA MET A 22 1.10 5.45 1.68
C MET A 22 -0.36 5.57 2.10
N ASN A 23 -0.88 6.78 2.29
CA ASN A 23 -2.30 6.99 2.63
C ASN A 23 -3.24 6.61 1.49
N THR A 24 -2.86 6.91 0.25
CA THR A 24 -3.62 6.48 -0.94
C THR A 24 -3.70 4.97 -1.00
N LEU A 25 -2.60 4.25 -0.79
CA LEU A 25 -2.60 2.78 -0.74
C LEU A 25 -3.53 2.24 0.34
N LYS A 26 -3.52 2.83 1.54
CA LYS A 26 -4.44 2.43 2.63
C LYS A 26 -5.91 2.61 2.23
N LEU A 27 -6.26 3.76 1.65
CA LEU A 27 -7.62 4.02 1.17
C LEU A 27 -8.03 3.01 0.11
N THR A 28 -7.14 2.72 -0.85
CA THR A 28 -7.39 1.71 -1.89
C THR A 28 -7.63 0.33 -1.29
N ILE A 29 -6.76 -0.14 -0.40
CA ILE A 29 -6.88 -1.46 0.27
C ILE A 29 -8.20 -1.56 1.04
N MET A 30 -8.62 -0.48 1.70
CA MET A 30 -9.82 -0.48 2.55
C MET A 30 -11.12 -0.34 1.76
N SER A 31 -11.11 0.27 0.59
CA SER A 31 -12.33 0.54 -0.20
C SER A 31 -12.95 -0.74 -0.75
N GLU A 32 -14.23 -0.97 -0.47
CA GLU A 32 -15.00 -2.10 -1.02
C GLU A 32 -15.50 -1.85 -2.45
N GLU A 33 -15.48 -0.60 -2.91
CA GLU A 33 -15.88 -0.23 -4.27
C GLU A 33 -14.78 -0.52 -5.31
N ILE A 34 -13.54 -0.73 -4.85
CA ILE A 34 -12.41 -1.04 -5.72
C ILE A 34 -12.33 -2.56 -5.94
N PRO A 35 -12.06 -3.04 -7.17
CA PRO A 35 -11.91 -4.48 -7.45
C PRO A 35 -10.86 -5.14 -6.56
N LEU A 36 -11.12 -6.40 -6.18
CA LEU A 36 -10.27 -7.16 -5.26
C LEU A 36 -8.81 -7.22 -5.76
N GLU A 37 -8.61 -7.44 -7.05
CA GLU A 37 -7.30 -7.53 -7.70
C GLU A 37 -6.51 -6.23 -7.57
N GLU A 38 -7.14 -5.08 -7.77
CA GLU A 38 -6.50 -3.76 -7.62
C GLU A 38 -6.16 -3.47 -6.16
N ARG A 39 -7.02 -3.91 -5.22
CA ARG A 39 -6.74 -3.80 -3.78
C ARG A 39 -5.55 -4.68 -3.37
N LEU A 40 -5.40 -5.85 -3.98
CA LEU A 40 -4.25 -6.74 -3.76
C LEU A 40 -2.95 -6.11 -4.26
N ILE A 41 -2.96 -5.50 -5.45
CA ILE A 41 -1.80 -4.77 -5.99
C ILE A 41 -1.42 -3.61 -5.07
N ALA A 42 -2.41 -2.86 -4.57
CA ALA A 42 -2.17 -1.79 -3.60
C ALA A 42 -1.60 -2.33 -2.28
N GLY A 43 -2.09 -3.49 -1.81
CA GLY A 43 -1.58 -4.18 -0.62
C GLY A 43 -0.14 -4.63 -0.75
N GLU A 44 0.24 -5.19 -1.90
CA GLU A 44 1.62 -5.58 -2.19
C GLU A 44 2.56 -4.37 -2.14
N LYS A 45 2.23 -3.29 -2.86
CA LYS A 45 3.00 -2.04 -2.86
C LYS A 45 3.12 -1.46 -1.45
N TYR A 46 2.04 -1.45 -0.68
CA TYR A 46 2.05 -0.95 0.69
C TYR A 46 3.04 -1.70 1.58
N VAL A 47 3.10 -3.03 1.47
CA VAL A 47 4.06 -3.84 2.24
C VAL A 47 5.50 -3.64 1.76
N GLN A 48 5.72 -3.50 0.45
CA GLN A 48 7.04 -3.21 -0.12
C GLN A 48 7.61 -1.89 0.38
N GLU A 49 6.76 -0.87 0.53
CA GLU A 49 7.11 0.43 1.13
C GLU A 49 7.21 0.41 2.67
N GLY A 50 7.23 -0.77 3.30
CA GLY A 50 7.38 -0.92 4.75
C GLY A 50 6.07 -0.77 5.55
N GLY A 51 4.92 -0.70 4.87
CA GLY A 51 3.61 -0.65 5.48
C GLY A 51 3.30 -1.87 6.36
N ASN A 52 2.71 -1.61 7.54
CA ASN A 52 2.49 -2.62 8.57
C ASN A 52 1.11 -2.45 9.27
N GLY A 53 0.94 -3.16 10.39
CA GLY A 53 -0.23 -3.04 11.26
C GLY A 53 -1.53 -3.56 10.64
N ALA A 54 -2.65 -2.92 11.00
CA ALA A 54 -3.99 -3.34 10.60
C ALA A 54 -4.19 -3.36 9.08
N ILE A 55 -3.53 -2.48 8.34
CA ILE A 55 -3.64 -2.42 6.87
C ILE A 55 -2.98 -3.65 6.24
N LYS A 56 -1.81 -4.07 6.74
CA LYS A 56 -1.18 -5.32 6.31
C LYS A 56 -2.04 -6.55 6.66
N ALA A 57 -2.73 -6.52 7.80
CA ALA A 57 -3.67 -7.57 8.15
C ALA A 57 -4.88 -7.61 7.19
N LYS A 58 -5.44 -6.44 6.82
CA LYS A 58 -6.50 -6.37 5.81
C LYS A 58 -6.05 -6.91 4.46
N TYR A 59 -4.84 -6.57 4.01
CA TYR A 59 -4.27 -7.14 2.79
C TYR A 59 -4.23 -8.67 2.82
N ARG A 60 -3.78 -9.29 3.92
CA ARG A 60 -3.81 -10.76 4.07
C ARG A 60 -5.21 -11.35 3.93
N LEU A 61 -6.22 -10.71 4.54
CA LEU A 61 -7.61 -11.14 4.39
C LEU A 61 -8.10 -11.07 2.94
N LEU A 62 -7.67 -10.06 2.18
CA LEU A 62 -7.96 -9.96 0.75
C LEU A 62 -7.29 -11.09 -0.05
N GLN A 63 -6.07 -11.50 0.32
CA GLN A 63 -5.39 -12.64 -0.31
C GLN A 63 -6.16 -13.94 -0.07
N GLU A 64 -6.56 -14.20 1.17
CA GLU A 64 -7.39 -15.36 1.53
C GLU A 64 -8.73 -15.36 0.79
N GLU A 65 -9.35 -14.19 0.64
CA GLU A 65 -10.60 -14.02 -0.11
C GLU A 65 -10.41 -14.35 -1.59
N TYR A 66 -9.33 -13.88 -2.20
CA TYR A 66 -9.00 -14.16 -3.59
C TYR A 66 -8.74 -15.64 -3.83
N GLU A 67 -7.98 -16.29 -2.94
CA GLU A 67 -7.73 -17.73 -2.99
C GLU A 67 -9.03 -18.53 -2.91
N LYS A 68 -9.95 -18.18 -1.99
CA LYS A 68 -11.25 -18.84 -1.86
C LYS A 68 -12.11 -18.68 -3.13
N ARG A 69 -12.11 -17.50 -3.75
CA ARG A 69 -12.88 -17.22 -4.97
C ARG A 69 -12.35 -17.99 -6.18
N ASN A 70 -11.03 -18.18 -6.26
CA ASN A 70 -10.35 -18.74 -7.43
C ASN A 70 -9.94 -20.22 -7.25
N GLY A 71 -10.52 -20.90 -6.26
CA GLY A 71 -10.41 -22.36 -6.15
C GLY A 71 -9.19 -22.89 -5.40
N GLY A 72 -8.59 -22.09 -4.51
CA GLY A 72 -7.51 -22.51 -3.63
C GLY A 72 -6.27 -22.95 -4.40
N TYR A 73 -5.30 -22.05 -4.58
CA TYR A 73 -3.96 -22.48 -4.97
C TYR A 73 -3.40 -23.37 -3.85
N GLN A 74 -3.44 -24.67 -4.07
CA GLN A 74 -2.62 -25.64 -3.34
C GLN A 74 -1.16 -25.31 -3.69
N HIS A 75 -0.50 -24.55 -2.82
CA HIS A 75 0.95 -24.49 -2.82
C HIS A 75 1.48 -25.86 -2.34
N GLY A 76 1.95 -26.65 -3.31
CA GLY A 76 2.98 -27.67 -3.07
C GLY A 76 4.35 -27.03 -2.92
#